data_AF-K2KD65-F1
#
_entry.id   AF-K2KD65-F1
#
_cell.length_a   1.000
_cell.length_b   1.000
_cell.length_c   1.000
_cell.angle_alpha   90.00
_cell.angle_beta   90.00
_cell.angle_gamma   90.00
#
_symmetry.space_group_name_H-M   'P 1'
#
loop_
_entity.id
_entity.type
_entity.pdbx_description
1 polymer ?
#
loop_
_entity_poly.entity_id
_entity_poly.type
_entity_poly.pdbx_seq_one_letter_code
_entity_poly.pdbx_strand_id
1 'polypeptide(L)'
;MELEREAAAFGVPLEAEESPDIEVWDEHRDALNWWFEIKDLLRWTPSPIGPYCEGLDVPAVECDARMRSKAFTPTDYAKVRLIAATVATHFNERLTQK
;
A
#
# COMPACT_ATOMS: atom_id res chain seq x y z
N MET A 1 13.96 18.69 -13.02
CA MET A 1 14.44 17.49 -12.29
C MET A 1 14.15 16.25 -13.14
N GLU A 2 14.91 15.16 -13.01
CA GLU A 2 14.84 13.95 -13.85
C GLU A 2 13.42 13.43 -14.12
N LEU A 3 12.54 13.53 -13.12
CA LEU A 3 11.11 13.22 -13.20
C LEU A 3 10.35 13.97 -14.31
N GLU A 4 10.65 15.27 -14.51
CA GLU A 4 10.02 16.09 -15.54
C GLU A 4 10.45 15.67 -16.95
N ARG A 5 11.69 15.18 -17.08
CA ARG A 5 12.22 14.65 -18.34
C ARG A 5 11.58 13.31 -18.68
N GLU A 6 11.41 12.43 -17.70
CA GLU A 6 10.73 11.15 -17.88
C GLU A 6 9.25 11.35 -18.23
N ALA A 7 8.53 12.16 -17.47
CA ALA A 7 7.12 12.45 -17.75
C ALA A 7 6.92 13.04 -19.16
N ALA A 8 7.80 13.95 -19.58
CA ALA A 8 7.80 14.48 -20.93
C ALA A 8 8.08 13.41 -22.00
N ALA A 9 8.99 12.47 -21.75
CA ALA A 9 9.30 11.37 -22.66
C ALA A 9 8.12 10.39 -22.84
N PHE A 10 7.28 10.23 -21.83
CA PHE A 10 6.09 9.37 -21.86
C PHE A 10 4.79 10.13 -22.18
N GLY A 11 4.85 11.44 -22.41
CA GLY A 11 3.68 12.26 -22.72
C GLY A 11 2.66 12.36 -21.57
N VAL A 12 3.11 12.14 -20.33
CA VAL A 12 2.27 12.18 -19.14
C VAL A 12 2.34 13.59 -18.53
N PRO A 13 1.23 14.34 -18.45
CA PRO A 13 1.22 15.60 -17.74
C PRO A 13 1.45 15.35 -16.25
N LEU A 14 2.48 16.00 -15.68
CA LEU A 14 2.68 16.06 -14.23
C LEU A 14 1.70 17.09 -13.66
N GLU A 15 0.44 16.69 -13.49
CA GLU A 15 -0.48 17.43 -12.65
C GLU A 15 -0.07 17.16 -11.20
N ALA A 16 0.29 18.21 -10.47
CA ALA A 16 0.46 18.11 -9.03
C ALA A 16 -0.95 17.96 -8.43
N GLU A 17 -1.35 16.73 -8.11
CA GLU A 17 -2.53 16.52 -7.27
C GLU A 17 -2.30 17.25 -5.94
N GLU A 18 -3.16 18.24 -5.64
CA GLU A 18 -3.20 18.85 -4.32
C GLU A 18 -3.57 17.76 -3.31
N SER A 19 -2.55 17.27 -2.61
CA SER A 19 -2.75 16.32 -1.53
C SER A 19 -3.31 17.10 -0.33
N PRO A 20 -4.48 16.72 0.21
CA PRO A 20 -5.00 17.38 1.40
C PRO A 20 -3.98 17.23 2.55
N ASP A 21 -3.78 18.30 3.32
CA ASP A 21 -3.00 18.24 4.55
C ASP A 21 -3.75 17.37 5.56
N ILE A 22 -3.28 16.13 5.73
CA ILE A 22 -3.81 15.18 6.70
C ILE A 22 -2.88 15.14 7.90
N GLU A 23 -3.40 15.49 9.07
CA GLU A 23 -2.69 15.33 10.32
C GLU A 23 -2.48 13.83 10.63
N VAL A 24 -1.24 13.45 10.89
CA VAL A 24 -0.86 12.08 11.29
C VAL A 24 -0.34 12.10 12.71
N TRP A 25 -1.00 11.37 13.61
CA TRP A 25 -0.52 11.18 14.98
C TRP A 25 0.79 10.39 15.00
N ASP A 26 1.77 10.84 15.78
CA ASP A 26 3.12 10.28 15.79
C ASP A 26 3.15 8.79 16.16
N GLU A 27 2.25 8.34 17.03
CA GLU A 27 2.08 6.93 17.42
C GLU A 27 1.66 5.98 16.27
N HIS A 28 1.30 6.53 15.10
CA HIS A 28 0.95 5.76 13.90
C HIS A 28 1.98 5.92 12.76
N ARG A 29 2.95 6.81 12.92
CA ARG A 29 3.93 7.15 11.87
C ARG A 29 4.73 5.95 11.39
N ASP A 30 5.21 5.11 12.32
CA ASP A 30 6.01 3.93 11.98
C ASP A 30 5.21 2.88 11.20
N ALA A 31 3.93 2.68 11.56
CA ALA A 31 3.04 1.78 10.85
C ALA A 31 2.73 2.29 9.44
N LEU A 32 2.52 3.60 9.28
CA LEU A 32 2.31 4.21 7.96
C LEU A 32 3.55 4.09 7.08
N ASN A 33 4.74 4.42 7.61
CA ASN A 33 5.99 4.24 6.89
C ASN A 33 6.18 2.79 6.45
N TRP A 34 5.95 1.84 7.36
CA TRP A 34 6.05 0.43 7.02
C TRP A 34 5.02 0.02 5.97
N TRP A 35 3.77 0.47 6.07
CA TRP A 35 2.77 0.23 5.04
C TRP A 35 3.24 0.70 3.66
N PHE A 36 3.79 1.91 3.55
CA PHE A 36 4.28 2.42 2.25
C PHE A 36 5.47 1.62 1.69
N GLU A 37 6.25 0.97 2.55
CA GLU A 37 7.35 0.07 2.18
C GLU A 37 6.89 -1.29 1.66
N ILE A 38 5.70 -1.76 2.04
CA ILE A 38 5.20 -3.12 1.75
C ILE A 38 3.86 -3.18 1.00
N LYS A 39 3.31 -2.03 0.59
CA LYS A 39 1.99 -1.93 -0.07
C LYS A 39 1.85 -2.77 -1.34
N ASP A 40 2.98 -3.12 -1.95
CA ASP A 40 3.10 -3.98 -3.13
C ASP A 40 3.03 -5.48 -2.79
N LEU A 41 3.16 -5.86 -1.52
CA LEU A 41 3.06 -7.23 -1.02
C LEU A 41 1.60 -7.64 -0.73
N LEU A 42 0.64 -7.06 -1.47
CA LEU A 42 -0.75 -7.48 -1.44
C LEU A 42 -0.94 -8.77 -2.25
N ARG A 43 -1.75 -9.67 -1.73
CA ARG A 43 -2.11 -10.92 -2.38
C ARG A 43 -3.38 -10.75 -3.20
N TRP A 44 -3.27 -11.11 -4.48
CA TRP A 44 -4.36 -10.99 -5.45
C TRP A 44 -4.74 -12.37 -5.99
N THR A 45 -6.03 -12.65 -6.00
CA THR A 45 -6.58 -13.91 -6.52
C THR A 45 -7.51 -13.62 -7.69
N PRO A 46 -7.41 -14.36 -8.81
CA PRO A 46 -8.36 -14.22 -9.91
C PRO A 46 -9.80 -14.50 -9.46
N SER A 47 -10.74 -13.65 -9.85
CA SER A 47 -12.18 -13.84 -9.64
C SER A 47 -12.95 -13.50 -10.92
N PRO A 48 -14.16 -14.08 -11.15
CA PRO A 48 -14.95 -13.85 -12.36
C PRO A 48 -15.27 -12.37 -12.67
N ILE A 49 -15.26 -11.51 -11.64
CA ILE A 49 -15.58 -10.08 -11.74
C ILE A 49 -14.33 -9.18 -11.76
N GLY A 50 -13.12 -9.75 -11.71
CA GLY A 50 -11.84 -9.03 -11.64
C GLY A 50 -10.91 -9.60 -10.56
N PRO A 51 -9.69 -9.07 -10.43
CA PRO A 51 -8.74 -9.50 -9.40
C PRO A 51 -9.24 -9.11 -8.01
N TYR A 52 -9.38 -10.08 -7.11
CA TYR A 52 -9.82 -9.89 -5.73
C TYR A 52 -8.62 -9.75 -4.79
N CYS A 53 -8.60 -8.72 -3.95
CA CYS A 53 -7.53 -8.49 -2.97
C CYS A 53 -7.82 -9.26 -1.68
N GLU A 54 -6.95 -10.18 -1.30
CA GLU A 54 -7.06 -10.95 -0.05
C GLU A 54 -6.35 -10.29 1.15
N GLY A 55 -5.82 -9.07 0.97
CA GLY A 55 -4.97 -8.38 1.94
C GLY A 55 -3.49 -8.69 1.75
N LEU A 56 -2.68 -8.53 2.80
CA LEU A 56 -1.23 -8.78 2.72
C LEU A 56 -0.91 -10.26 2.54
N ASP A 57 0.11 -10.53 1.71
CA ASP A 57 0.78 -11.81 1.66
C ASP A 57 1.73 -11.93 2.87
N VAL A 58 1.25 -12.58 3.93
CA VAL A 58 1.99 -12.68 5.20
C VAL A 58 3.38 -13.31 5.02
N PRO A 59 3.54 -14.46 4.31
CA PRO A 59 4.87 -14.99 4.00
C PRO A 59 5.79 -13.99 3.28
N ALA A 60 5.28 -13.22 2.31
CA ALA A 60 6.09 -12.22 1.62
C ALA A 60 6.52 -11.09 2.56
N VAL A 61 5.62 -10.61 3.43
CA VAL A 61 5.92 -9.57 4.43
C VAL A 61 6.95 -10.06 5.45
N GLU A 62 6.84 -11.30 5.94
CA GLU A 62 7.82 -11.89 6.84
C GLU A 62 9.19 -12.01 6.17
N CYS A 63 9.22 -12.42 4.90
CA CYS A 63 10.45 -12.54 4.12
C CYS A 63 11.11 -11.16 3.92
N ASP A 64 10.35 -10.15 3.52
CA ASP A 64 10.83 -8.78 3.33
C ASP A 64 11.39 -8.19 4.63
N ALA A 65 10.64 -8.32 5.74
CA ALA A 65 11.10 -7.83 7.04
C ALA A 65 12.40 -8.50 7.48
N ARG A 66 12.54 -9.81 7.26
CA ARG A 66 13.77 -10.55 7.55
C ARG A 66 14.94 -10.08 6.67
N MET A 67 14.71 -9.90 5.36
CA MET A 67 15.74 -9.44 4.43
C MET A 67 16.24 -8.03 4.76
N ARG A 68 15.33 -7.15 5.21
CA ARG A 68 15.66 -5.78 5.63
C ARG A 68 16.15 -5.68 7.07
N SER A 69 16.25 -6.80 7.79
CA SER A 69 16.54 -6.83 9.23
C SER A 69 15.63 -5.89 10.04
N LYS A 70 14.37 -5.73 9.59
CA LYS A 70 13.40 -4.85 10.24
C LYS A 70 12.86 -5.53 11.49
N ALA A 71 13.15 -4.96 12.65
CA ALA A 71 12.48 -5.34 13.89
C ALA A 71 11.11 -4.65 13.93
N PHE A 72 10.05 -5.42 14.17
CA PHE A 72 8.70 -4.90 14.38
C PHE A 72 8.03 -5.66 15.53
N THR A 73 7.14 -4.98 16.25
CA THR A 73 6.35 -5.61 17.30
C THR A 73 5.06 -6.20 16.72
N PRO A 74 4.41 -7.17 17.41
CA PRO A 74 3.09 -7.63 17.01
C PRO A 74 2.06 -6.51 16.89
N THR A 75 2.18 -5.46 17.72
CA THR A 75 1.32 -4.27 17.67
C THR A 75 1.54 -3.47 16.39
N ASP A 76 2.78 -3.30 15.93
CA ASP A 76 3.07 -2.61 14.68
C ASP A 76 2.49 -3.36 13.49
N TYR A 77 2.63 -4.68 13.49
CA TYR A 77 2.04 -5.52 12.45
C TYR A 77 0.51 -5.45 12.45
N ALA A 78 -0.13 -5.41 13.64
CA ALA A 78 -1.58 -5.25 13.73
C ALA A 78 -2.06 -3.94 13.10
N LYS A 79 -1.34 -2.82 13.30
CA LYS A 79 -1.66 -1.54 12.66
C LYS A 79 -1.53 -1.62 11.14
N VAL A 80 -0.45 -2.21 10.63
CA VAL A 80 -0.24 -2.37 9.18
C VAL A 80 -1.28 -3.29 8.56
N ARG A 81 -1.64 -4.37 9.25
CA ARG A 81 -2.70 -5.29 8.83
C ARG A 81 -4.06 -4.60 8.76
N LEU A 82 -4.35 -3.68 9.67
CA LEU A 82 -5.58 -2.88 9.63
C LEU A 82 -5.63 -2.03 8.35
N ILE A 83 -4.54 -1.31 8.03
CA ILE A 83 -4.44 -0.51 6.80
C ILE A 83 -4.68 -1.40 5.58
N ALA A 84 -3.99 -2.53 5.49
CA ALA A 84 -4.12 -3.46 4.37
C ALA A 84 -5.54 -4.01 4.21
N ALA A 85 -6.21 -4.33 5.31
CA ALA A 85 -7.59 -4.81 5.29
C ALA A 85 -8.54 -3.73 4.75
N THR A 86 -8.39 -2.48 5.21
CA THR A 86 -9.17 -1.34 4.70
C THR A 86 -8.94 -1.13 3.21
N VAL A 87 -7.70 -1.20 2.75
CA VAL A 87 -7.34 -1.07 1.33
C VAL A 87 -7.92 -2.21 0.50
N ALA A 88 -7.83 -3.45 0.97
CA ALA A 88 -8.41 -4.61 0.31
C ALA A 88 -9.92 -4.48 0.16
N THR A 89 -10.62 -4.06 1.23
CA THR A 89 -12.06 -3.76 1.18
C THR A 89 -12.37 -2.71 0.11
N HIS A 90 -11.63 -1.60 0.09
CA HIS A 90 -11.85 -0.53 -0.89
C HIS A 90 -11.67 -1.01 -2.34
N PHE A 91 -10.65 -1.82 -2.61
CA PHE A 91 -10.46 -2.41 -3.94
C PHE A 91 -11.60 -3.36 -4.32
N ASN A 92 -12.03 -4.20 -3.38
CA ASN A 92 -13.04 -5.22 -3.63
C ASN A 92 -14.44 -4.62 -3.79
N GLU A 93 -14.79 -3.56 -3.04
CA GLU A 93 -16.06 -2.85 -3.19
C GLU A 93 -16.23 -2.30 -4.61
N ARG A 94 -15.16 -1.78 -5.21
CA ARG A 94 -15.16 -1.28 -6.60
C ARG A 94 -15.41 -2.36 -7.65
N LEU A 95 -15.22 -3.65 -7.32
CA LEU A 95 -15.60 -4.76 -8.21
C LEU A 95 -17.11 -5.00 -8.22
N THR A 96 -17.79 -4.68 -7.12
CA THR A 96 -19.25 -4.89 -6.95
C THR A 96 -20.10 -3.70 -7.38
N GLN A 97 -19.49 -2.51 -7.56
CA GLN A 97 -20.17 -1.28 -7.97
C GLN A 97 -20.18 -1.05 -9.51
N LYS A 98 -19.74 -2.04 -10.30
CA LYS A 98 -19.81 -2.04 -11.77
C LYS A 98 -21.04 -2.78 -12.25
#